data_AF-A0A2V6HQP7-F1
#
_entry.id   AF-A0A2V6HQP7-F1
#
_cell.length_a   1.000
_cell.length_b   1.000
_cell.length_c   1.000
_cell.angle_alpha   90.00
_cell.angle_beta   90.00
_cell.angle_gamma   90.00
#
_symmetry.space_group_name_H-M   'P 1'
#
loop_
_entity.id
_entity.type
_entity.pdbx_description
1 polymer ?
#
loop_
_entity_poly.entity_id
_entity_poly.type
_entity_poly.pdbx_seq_one_letter_code
_entity_poly.pdbx_strand_id
1 'polypeptide(L)'
;MDLIAARLSTEVAASDYVIVHPWYCGVPFERYYKAAAPWTTLPPLEDHGVHRFDLLKVKMQTKDPIAPVIDRITSTLQSGNRVWLVGEMPLSEEPLPKIRPAPNNPWGWSADYYSNYWGVQVTQFLSAHCQRSAVVIDPSKICVNPYENLPVVVLTGWKP
;
A
#
# COMPACT_ATOMS: atom_id res chain seq x y z
N MET A 1 12.54 -7.57 3.49
CA MET A 1 11.19 -7.88 2.96
C MET A 1 10.77 -9.31 3.28
N ASP A 2 11.63 -10.28 3.02
CA ASP A 2 11.59 -11.65 3.54
C ASP A 2 11.11 -11.76 5.01
N LEU A 3 11.74 -11.06 5.95
CA LEU A 3 11.37 -11.11 7.37
C LEU A 3 9.95 -10.59 7.64
N ILE A 4 9.58 -9.51 6.96
CA ILE A 4 8.24 -8.92 7.05
C ILE A 4 7.20 -9.91 6.52
N ALA A 5 7.43 -10.48 5.34
CA ALA A 5 6.51 -11.43 4.71
C ALA A 5 6.37 -12.72 5.52
N ALA A 6 7.47 -13.23 6.09
CA ALA A 6 7.46 -14.39 6.97
C ALA A 6 6.63 -14.13 8.24
N ARG A 7 6.85 -12.98 8.89
CA ARG A 7 6.09 -12.58 10.09
C ARG A 7 4.60 -12.43 9.77
N LEU A 8 4.26 -11.68 8.71
CA LEU A 8 2.86 -11.51 8.28
C LEU A 8 2.20 -12.84 7.95
N SER A 9 2.94 -13.80 7.36
CA SER A 9 2.39 -15.13 7.05
C SER A 9 1.90 -15.90 8.29
N THR A 10 2.33 -15.49 9.50
CA THR A 10 1.87 -16.07 10.77
C THR A 10 0.84 -15.22 11.51
N GLU A 11 0.74 -13.92 11.21
CA GLU A 11 -0.09 -12.98 11.97
C GLU A 11 -1.40 -12.59 11.27
N VAL A 12 -1.43 -12.63 9.94
CA VAL A 12 -2.61 -12.27 9.14
C VAL A 12 -3.66 -13.39 9.17
N ALA A 13 -4.93 -13.00 9.29
CA ALA A 13 -6.05 -13.92 9.12
C ALA A 13 -6.45 -13.97 7.64
N ALA A 14 -7.04 -15.08 7.17
CA ALA A 14 -7.44 -15.23 5.77
C ALA A 14 -8.44 -14.15 5.29
N SER A 15 -9.20 -13.55 6.20
CA SER A 15 -10.17 -12.48 5.93
C SER A 15 -9.56 -11.07 5.99
N ASP A 16 -8.30 -10.94 6.40
CA ASP A 16 -7.59 -9.66 6.39
C ASP A 16 -7.23 -9.24 4.96
N TYR A 17 -6.71 -8.02 4.81
CA TYR A 17 -6.24 -7.50 3.53
C TYR A 17 -4.87 -6.84 3.69
N VAL A 18 -3.91 -7.22 2.86
CA VAL A 18 -2.55 -6.68 2.90
C VAL A 18 -2.28 -5.76 1.71
N ILE A 19 -1.71 -4.59 1.96
CA ILE A 19 -1.35 -3.60 0.95
C ILE A 19 0.13 -3.33 1.05
N VAL A 20 0.85 -3.54 -0.05
CA VAL A 20 2.29 -3.33 -0.14
C VAL A 20 2.58 -2.04 -0.90
N HIS A 21 3.32 -1.13 -0.27
CA HIS A 21 3.77 0.10 -0.89
C HIS A 21 5.24 0.39 -0.50
N PRO A 22 6.07 0.86 -1.45
CA PRO A 22 5.75 1.09 -2.87
C PRO A 22 5.57 -0.19 -3.68
N TRP A 23 4.99 -0.07 -4.88
CA TRP A 23 4.64 -1.20 -5.75
C TRP A 23 5.79 -2.17 -6.05
N TYR A 24 7.03 -1.65 -6.14
CA TYR A 24 8.20 -2.47 -6.43
C TYR A 24 8.52 -3.45 -5.29
N CYS A 25 8.06 -3.19 -4.06
CA CYS A 25 8.16 -4.12 -2.94
C CYS A 25 7.25 -5.35 -3.11
N GLY A 26 6.29 -5.31 -4.03
CA GLY A 26 5.43 -6.45 -4.37
C GLY A 26 6.22 -7.66 -4.91
N VAL A 27 7.27 -7.42 -5.68
CA VAL A 27 8.10 -8.50 -6.28
C VAL A 27 8.75 -9.38 -5.21
N PRO A 28 9.53 -8.85 -4.24
CA PRO A 28 10.04 -9.68 -3.16
C PRO A 28 8.92 -10.16 -2.22
N PHE A 29 7.84 -9.41 -2.02
CA PHE A 29 6.73 -9.84 -1.16
C PHE A 29 6.06 -11.12 -1.69
N GLU A 30 5.75 -11.20 -2.99
CA GLU A 30 5.15 -12.38 -3.63
C GLU A 30 5.98 -13.65 -3.39
N ARG A 31 7.32 -13.52 -3.43
CA ARG A 31 8.22 -14.65 -3.23
C ARG A 31 8.13 -15.24 -1.83
N TYR A 32 8.00 -14.40 -0.80
CA TYR A 32 8.13 -14.80 0.59
C TYR A 32 6.80 -14.89 1.36
N TYR A 33 5.75 -14.21 0.90
CA TYR A 33 4.44 -14.26 1.55
C TYR A 33 3.73 -15.58 1.23
N LYS A 34 3.27 -16.30 2.26
CA LYS A 34 2.68 -17.64 2.15
C LYS A 34 1.35 -17.81 2.88
N ALA A 35 0.76 -16.72 3.38
CA ALA A 35 -0.56 -16.78 4.02
C ALA A 35 -1.71 -16.68 3.01
N ALA A 36 -2.90 -17.08 3.47
CA ALA A 36 -4.13 -17.08 2.68
C ALA A 36 -4.79 -15.70 2.54
N ALA A 37 -4.36 -14.70 3.31
CA ALA A 37 -4.97 -13.38 3.22
C ALA A 37 -4.63 -12.75 1.85
N PRO A 38 -5.62 -12.17 1.16
CA PRO A 38 -5.38 -11.48 -0.10
C PRO A 38 -4.47 -10.27 0.10
N TRP A 39 -3.64 -10.00 -0.90
CA TRP A 39 -2.75 -8.85 -0.92
C TRP A 39 -2.71 -8.17 -2.28
N THR A 40 -2.28 -6.91 -2.30
CA THR A 40 -2.02 -6.13 -3.53
C THR A 40 -0.85 -5.17 -3.30
N THR A 41 -0.30 -4.62 -4.37
CA THR A 41 0.49 -3.38 -4.31
C THR A 41 -0.39 -2.13 -4.34
N LEU A 42 0.22 -0.98 -4.05
CA LEU A 42 -0.33 0.35 -4.33
C LEU A 42 0.54 1.07 -5.38
N PRO A 43 0.03 1.37 -6.59
CA PRO A 43 -1.29 1.01 -7.12
C PRO A 43 -1.42 -0.51 -7.31
N PRO A 44 -2.62 -1.06 -7.49
CA PRO A 44 -2.80 -2.51 -7.63
C PRO A 44 -2.22 -3.00 -8.96
N LEU A 45 -1.16 -3.80 -8.93
CA LEU A 45 -0.60 -4.44 -10.13
C LEU A 45 -0.99 -5.91 -10.16
N GLU A 46 -1.22 -6.44 -11.35
CA GLU A 46 -1.72 -7.80 -11.53
C GLU A 46 -0.59 -8.85 -11.64
N ASP A 47 0.66 -8.41 -11.88
CA ASP A 47 1.84 -9.27 -12.01
C ASP A 47 3.00 -8.69 -11.19
N HIS A 48 3.55 -9.54 -10.30
CA HIS A 48 4.65 -9.22 -9.41
C HIS A 48 5.89 -10.11 -9.62
N GLY A 49 5.97 -10.85 -10.74
CA GLY A 49 7.14 -11.67 -11.05
C GLY A 49 8.40 -10.83 -11.30
N VAL A 50 8.21 -9.62 -11.84
CA VAL A 50 9.24 -8.62 -12.15
C VAL A 50 8.71 -7.20 -11.96
N HIS A 51 9.58 -6.19 -12.03
CA HIS A 51 9.18 -4.79 -11.95
C HIS A 51 8.47 -4.33 -13.24
N ARG A 52 7.15 -4.55 -13.32
CA ARG A 52 6.28 -4.24 -14.48
C ARG A 52 5.97 -2.74 -14.63
N PHE A 53 6.95 -1.98 -15.09
CA PHE A 53 6.80 -0.54 -15.39
C PHE A 53 5.74 -0.25 -16.46
N ASP A 54 5.50 -1.18 -17.37
CA ASP A 54 4.43 -1.09 -18.36
C ASP A 54 3.05 -1.09 -17.69
N LEU A 55 2.80 -1.97 -16.72
CA LEU A 55 1.57 -1.97 -15.92
C LEU A 55 1.44 -0.71 -15.06
N LEU A 56 2.54 -0.28 -14.43
CA LEU A 56 2.55 0.98 -13.69
C LEU A 56 2.16 2.17 -14.57
N LYS A 57 2.70 2.25 -15.80
CA LYS A 57 2.35 3.33 -16.75
C LYS A 57 0.87 3.32 -17.11
N VAL A 58 0.26 2.14 -17.29
CA VAL A 58 -1.19 2.02 -17.47
C VAL A 58 -1.93 2.62 -16.27
N LYS A 59 -1.52 2.32 -15.03
CA LYS A 59 -2.14 2.91 -13.83
C LYS A 59 -1.97 4.43 -13.76
N MET A 60 -0.80 4.95 -14.13
CA MET A 60 -0.55 6.40 -14.18
C MET A 60 -1.43 7.13 -15.21
N GLN A 61 -1.85 6.44 -16.28
CA GLN A 61 -2.77 6.96 -17.29
C GLN A 61 -4.24 6.74 -16.94
N THR A 62 -4.53 5.94 -15.92
CA THR A 62 -5.88 5.61 -15.51
C THR A 62 -6.41 6.67 -14.55
N LYS A 63 -7.66 7.09 -14.76
CA LYS A 63 -8.34 7.95 -13.78
C LYS A 63 -8.68 7.11 -12.55
N ASP A 64 -8.22 7.57 -11.39
CA ASP A 64 -8.47 6.94 -10.08
C ASP A 64 -8.12 5.44 -10.02
N PRO A 65 -6.85 5.07 -10.23
CA PRO A 65 -6.43 3.67 -10.33
C PRO A 65 -6.47 2.92 -8.99
N ILE A 66 -6.67 3.64 -7.87
CA ILE A 66 -6.66 3.05 -6.52
C ILE A 66 -8.06 2.87 -5.93
N ALA A 67 -9.13 3.29 -6.63
CA ALA A 67 -10.50 3.05 -6.19
C ALA A 67 -10.76 1.60 -5.77
N PRO A 68 -10.32 0.55 -6.52
CA PRO A 68 -10.49 -0.83 -6.08
C PRO A 68 -9.79 -1.16 -4.75
N VAL A 69 -8.67 -0.50 -4.44
CA VAL A 69 -7.96 -0.67 -3.17
C VAL A 69 -8.76 -0.02 -2.03
N ILE A 70 -9.29 1.18 -2.25
CA ILE A 70 -10.14 1.90 -1.28
C ILE A 70 -11.43 1.11 -0.99
N ASP A 71 -12.09 0.60 -2.03
CA ASP A 71 -13.28 -0.24 -1.88
C ASP A 71 -12.99 -1.49 -1.05
N ARG A 72 -11.85 -2.14 -1.33
CA ARG A 72 -11.44 -3.34 -0.59
C ARG A 72 -11.11 -3.02 0.87
N ILE A 73 -10.36 -1.96 1.15
CA ILE A 73 -10.11 -1.46 2.52
C ILE A 73 -11.42 -1.27 3.27
N THR A 74 -12.37 -0.56 2.64
CA THR A 74 -13.68 -0.24 3.21
C THR A 74 -14.41 -1.51 3.60
N SER A 75 -14.56 -2.45 2.65
CA SER A 75 -15.25 -3.72 2.89
C SER A 75 -14.59 -4.56 3.98
N THR A 76 -13.25 -4.61 4.02
CA THR A 76 -12.48 -5.36 5.02
C THR A 76 -12.71 -4.79 6.42
N LEU A 77 -12.59 -3.48 6.59
CA LEU A 77 -12.76 -2.82 7.90
C LEU A 77 -14.22 -2.84 8.38
N GLN A 78 -15.19 -2.62 7.47
CA GLN A 78 -16.63 -2.71 7.81
C GLN A 78 -17.05 -4.11 8.21
N SER A 79 -16.39 -5.14 7.67
CA SER A 79 -16.63 -6.55 8.04
C SER A 79 -15.94 -6.95 9.35
N GLY A 80 -15.25 -6.02 10.03
CA GLY A 80 -14.53 -6.28 11.29
C GLY A 80 -13.16 -6.94 11.12
N ASN A 81 -12.65 -7.05 9.88
CA ASN A 81 -11.33 -7.60 9.59
C ASN A 81 -10.25 -6.51 9.61
N ARG A 82 -8.98 -6.91 9.48
CA ARG A 82 -7.83 -6.01 9.59
C ARG A 82 -7.24 -5.67 8.23
N VAL A 83 -6.79 -4.44 8.09
CA VAL A 83 -5.98 -4.01 6.94
C VAL A 83 -4.53 -3.88 7.41
N TRP A 84 -3.61 -4.42 6.63
CA TRP A 84 -2.17 -4.39 6.90
C TRP A 84 -1.48 -3.56 5.84
N LEU A 85 -0.77 -2.52 6.25
CA LEU A 85 0.07 -1.70 5.38
C LEU A 85 1.51 -2.16 5.54
N VAL A 86 2.15 -2.50 4.42
CA VAL A 86 3.52 -2.99 4.36
C VAL A 86 4.37 -2.00 3.58
N GLY A 87 5.41 -1.51 4.23
CA GLY A 87 6.33 -0.54 3.68
C GLY A 87 5.92 0.91 3.91
N GLU A 88 6.61 1.81 3.22
CA GLU A 88 6.43 3.24 3.42
C GLU A 88 4.97 3.58 3.08
N MET A 89 4.30 4.36 3.92
CA MET A 89 3.00 4.90 3.56
C MET A 89 3.01 6.38 3.92
N PRO A 90 3.20 7.28 2.93
CA PRO A 90 3.34 8.69 3.22
C PRO A 90 2.03 9.23 3.81
N LEU A 91 2.15 10.01 4.87
CA LEU A 91 1.03 10.70 5.52
C LEU A 91 1.20 12.21 5.29
N SER A 92 0.13 12.86 4.89
CA SER A 92 0.03 14.32 4.84
C SER A 92 -1.35 14.73 5.31
N GLU A 93 -1.42 15.80 6.10
CA GLU A 93 -2.69 16.44 6.48
C GLU A 93 -3.15 17.46 5.44
N GLU A 94 -2.27 17.86 4.52
CA GLU A 94 -2.61 18.82 3.47
C GLU A 94 -3.52 18.17 2.42
N PRO A 95 -4.54 18.90 1.93
CA PRO A 95 -5.36 18.41 0.83
C PRO A 95 -4.49 18.09 -0.39
N LEU A 96 -4.62 16.85 -0.90
CA LEU A 96 -3.88 16.46 -2.09
C LEU A 96 -4.30 17.30 -3.30
N PRO A 97 -3.33 17.76 -4.12
CA PRO A 97 -3.66 18.50 -5.34
C PRO A 97 -4.44 17.61 -6.32
N LYS A 98 -5.26 18.21 -7.17
CA LYS A 98 -5.88 17.46 -8.27
C LYS A 98 -4.80 17.15 -9.32
N ILE A 99 -4.50 15.87 -9.52
CA ILE A 99 -3.58 15.43 -10.56
C ILE A 99 -4.35 15.01 -11.81
N ARG A 100 -3.73 15.17 -12.99
CA ARG A 100 -4.21 14.60 -14.26
C ARG A 100 -3.45 13.31 -14.53
N PRO A 101 -4.06 12.35 -15.26
CA PRO A 101 -3.34 11.17 -15.72
C PRO A 101 -2.13 11.53 -16.58
N ALA A 102 -1.11 10.67 -16.56
CA ALA A 102 0.14 10.89 -17.28
C ALA A 102 -0.13 10.96 -18.80
N PRO A 103 0.64 11.75 -19.55
CA PRO A 103 1.70 12.66 -19.09
C PRO A 103 1.19 14.08 -18.76
N ASN A 104 -0.12 14.28 -18.62
CA ASN A 104 -0.75 15.60 -18.71
C ASN A 104 -0.67 16.46 -17.43
N ASN A 105 0.18 16.07 -16.47
CA ASN A 105 0.43 16.83 -15.24
C ASN A 105 1.89 17.35 -15.23
N PRO A 106 2.24 18.31 -14.35
CA PRO A 106 3.59 18.88 -14.29
C PRO A 106 4.72 17.87 -14.06
N TRP A 107 4.40 16.69 -13.51
CA TRP A 107 5.35 15.62 -13.19
C TRP A 107 5.44 14.54 -14.28
N GLY A 108 4.69 14.66 -15.38
CA GLY A 108 4.74 13.78 -16.54
C GLY A 108 4.62 12.30 -16.19
N TRP A 109 5.74 11.58 -16.31
CA TRP A 109 5.88 10.15 -16.04
C TRP A 109 6.65 9.83 -14.74
N SER A 110 6.70 10.74 -13.77
CA SER A 110 7.36 10.51 -12.49
C SER A 110 6.64 9.44 -11.66
N ALA A 111 7.13 8.20 -11.68
CA ALA A 111 6.58 7.10 -10.91
C ALA A 111 6.51 7.42 -9.41
N ASP A 112 7.55 8.07 -8.88
CA ASP A 112 7.64 8.43 -7.45
C ASP A 112 6.54 9.39 -7.04
N TYR A 113 6.24 10.40 -7.88
CA TYR A 113 5.19 11.37 -7.58
C TYR A 113 3.82 10.70 -7.52
N TYR A 114 3.49 9.83 -8.49
CA TYR A 114 2.22 9.10 -8.46
C TYR A 114 2.15 8.10 -7.30
N SER A 115 3.24 7.38 -7.01
CA SER A 115 3.31 6.47 -5.86
C SER A 115 3.06 7.20 -4.55
N ASN A 116 3.76 8.33 -4.34
CA ASN A 116 3.57 9.16 -3.16
C ASN A 116 2.13 9.69 -3.06
N TYR A 117 1.60 10.21 -4.18
CA TYR A 117 0.22 10.70 -4.26
C TYR A 117 -0.80 9.65 -3.83
N TRP A 118 -0.73 8.44 -4.42
CA TRP A 118 -1.63 7.34 -4.08
C TRP A 118 -1.44 6.86 -2.63
N GLY A 119 -0.20 6.83 -2.14
CA GLY A 119 0.12 6.53 -0.75
C GLY A 119 -0.57 7.49 0.22
N VAL A 120 -0.49 8.80 -0.05
CA VAL A 120 -1.16 9.83 0.77
C VAL A 120 -2.68 9.70 0.67
N GLN A 121 -3.24 9.39 -0.52
CA GLN A 121 -4.69 9.15 -0.63
C GLN A 121 -5.16 8.02 0.30
N VAL A 122 -4.43 6.91 0.33
CA VAL A 122 -4.75 5.77 1.19
C VAL A 122 -4.59 6.12 2.67
N THR A 123 -3.52 6.82 3.08
CA THR A 123 -3.35 7.18 4.50
C THR A 123 -4.35 8.23 4.96
N GLN A 124 -4.70 9.22 4.13
CA GLN A 124 -5.76 10.19 4.44
C GLN A 124 -7.11 9.50 4.61
N PHE A 125 -7.46 8.59 3.69
CA PHE A 125 -8.68 7.78 3.78
C PHE A 125 -8.71 6.95 5.07
N LEU A 126 -7.62 6.24 5.38
CA LEU A 126 -7.53 5.42 6.58
C LEU A 126 -7.55 6.24 7.87
N SER A 127 -6.90 7.40 7.91
CA SER A 127 -6.95 8.30 9.08
C SER A 127 -8.37 8.78 9.37
N ALA A 128 -9.17 9.03 8.33
CA ALA A 128 -10.58 9.42 8.48
C ALA A 128 -11.47 8.25 8.94
N HIS A 129 -11.24 7.04 8.39
CA HIS A 129 -12.19 5.94 8.50
C HIS A 129 -11.78 4.77 9.40
N CYS A 130 -10.52 4.67 9.83
CA CYS A 130 -10.11 3.59 10.74
C CYS A 130 -10.37 3.96 12.21
N GLN A 131 -10.69 2.97 13.04
CA GLN A 131 -10.87 3.20 14.47
C GLN A 131 -9.55 3.20 15.23
N ARG A 132 -8.66 2.25 14.90
CA ARG A 132 -7.38 2.06 15.56
C ARG A 132 -6.30 1.71 14.55
N SER A 133 -5.10 2.19 14.80
CA SER A 133 -3.87 1.84 14.08
C SER A 133 -2.78 1.44 15.08
N ALA A 134 -1.97 0.44 14.75
CA ALA A 134 -0.81 0.06 15.53
C ALA A 134 0.38 -0.28 14.62
N VAL A 135 1.59 0.15 15.01
CA VAL A 135 2.83 -0.27 14.34
C VAL A 135 3.19 -1.65 14.87
N VAL A 136 3.36 -2.60 13.97
CA VAL A 136 3.69 -4.01 14.27
C VAL A 136 5.18 -4.28 14.03
N ILE A 137 5.73 -3.64 13.00
CA ILE A 137 7.16 -3.64 12.70
C ILE A 137 7.59 -2.18 12.58
N ASP A 138 8.38 -1.71 13.54
CA ASP A 138 9.03 -0.41 13.46
C ASP A 138 10.22 -0.44 12.50
N PRO A 139 10.48 0.66 11.77
CA PRO A 139 11.69 0.79 10.99
C PRO A 139 12.91 0.84 11.92
N SER A 140 13.96 0.10 11.58
CA SER A 140 15.23 0.05 12.31
C SER A 140 15.94 1.41 12.30
N LYS A 141 16.44 1.84 13.46
CA LYS A 141 17.21 3.09 13.61
C LYS A 141 18.65 3.00 13.08
N ILE A 142 19.15 1.78 12.84
CA ILE A 142 20.52 1.50 12.39
C ILE A 142 20.53 0.90 10.99
N CYS A 143 19.50 1.17 10.20
CA CYS A 143 19.38 0.59 8.86
C CYS A 143 20.48 1.10 7.93
N VAL A 144 21.08 0.19 7.17
CA VAL A 144 22.10 0.51 6.16
C VAL A 144 21.44 1.06 4.88
N ASN A 145 20.27 0.52 4.49
CA ASN A 145 19.55 0.92 3.30
C ASN A 145 18.10 1.32 3.64
N PRO A 146 17.71 2.61 3.55
CA PRO A 146 16.36 3.04 3.90
C PRO A 146 15.26 2.37 3.07
N TYR A 147 15.55 1.96 1.83
CA TYR A 147 14.60 1.24 0.96
C TYR A 147 14.27 -0.19 1.45
N GLU A 148 15.07 -0.73 2.36
CA GLU A 148 14.84 -2.03 2.99
C GLU A 148 14.23 -1.88 4.40
N ASN A 149 14.12 -0.64 4.90
CA ASN A 149 13.69 -0.32 6.25
C ASN A 149 12.17 -0.09 6.36
N LEU A 150 11.42 -1.10 5.96
CA LEU A 150 10.00 -0.97 5.69
C LEU A 150 9.16 -1.23 6.97
N PRO A 151 8.31 -0.29 7.40
CA PRO A 151 7.43 -0.51 8.54
C PRO A 151 6.26 -1.43 8.19
N VAL A 152 5.58 -1.93 9.21
CA VAL A 152 4.27 -2.59 9.07
C VAL A 152 3.29 -1.98 10.05
N VAL A 153 2.14 -1.57 9.54
CA VAL A 153 1.04 -0.99 10.32
C VAL A 153 -0.19 -1.86 10.15
N VAL A 154 -0.88 -2.17 11.24
CA VAL A 154 -2.19 -2.81 11.22
C VAL A 154 -3.28 -1.81 11.58
N LEU A 155 -4.38 -1.82 10.83
CA LEU A 155 -5.53 -0.96 11.02
C LEU A 155 -6.78 -1.80 11.23
N THR A 156 -7.61 -1.36 12.17
CA THR A 156 -8.80 -2.09 12.61
C THR A 156 -9.96 -1.14 12.92
N GLY A 157 -11.17 -1.67 12.78
CA GLY A 157 -12.41 -0.96 13.04
C GLY A 157 -12.73 0.10 11.97
N TRP A 158 -14.00 0.47 11.91
CA TRP A 158 -14.55 1.39 10.91
C TRP A 158 -15.23 2.59 11.57
N LYS A 159 -15.01 3.77 11.02
CA LYS A 159 -15.71 5.02 11.31
C LYS A 159 -16.44 5.47 10.04
N PRO A 160 -17.77 5.63 10.09
CA PRO A 160 -18.56 6.08 8.94
C PRO A 160 -18.21 7.51 8.51
#